data_AF-A0A9W6SJ17-F1
#
_entry.id   AF-A0A9W6SJ17-F1
#
_cell.length_a   1.000
_cell.length_b   1.000
_cell.length_c   1.000
_cell.angle_alpha   90.00
_cell.angle_beta   90.00
_cell.angle_gamma   90.00
#
_symmetry.space_group_name_H-M   'P 1'
#
loop_
_entity.id
_entity.type
_entity.pdbx_description
1 polymer ?
#
loop_
_entity_poly.entity_id
_entity_poly.type
_entity_poly.pdbx_seq_one_letter_code
_entity_poly.pdbx_strand_id
1 'polypeptide(L)'
;MWTWNFWKQTLERAIKTAAQVAAALLGVAGMGILDVNWKSIGSIVALAVLASLLTSIATSGIGQTDSPSAVAVNPTPLAPAVADAAPAPAPAD
;
A
#
# COMPACT_ATOMS: atom_id res chain seq x y z
N MET A 1 -6.11 -12.75 8.83
CA MET A 1 -7.05 -12.58 7.69
C MET A 1 -8.51 -12.29 8.10
N TRP A 2 -9.01 -12.76 9.26
CA TRP A 2 -10.41 -12.55 9.70
C TRP A 2 -10.63 -11.31 10.58
N THR A 3 -9.59 -10.50 10.80
CA THR A 3 -9.67 -9.27 11.60
C THR A 3 -10.30 -8.14 10.78
N TRP A 4 -11.21 -7.38 11.38
CA TRP A 4 -11.89 -6.24 10.73
C TRP A 4 -10.89 -5.21 10.16
N ASN A 5 -9.76 -5.01 10.83
CA ASN A 5 -8.68 -4.12 10.38
C ASN A 5 -8.00 -4.59 9.07
N PHE A 6 -7.87 -5.90 8.85
CA PHE A 6 -7.30 -6.45 7.61
C PHE A 6 -8.19 -6.12 6.41
N TRP A 7 -9.52 -6.30 6.56
CA TRP A 7 -10.49 -5.98 5.53
C TRP A 7 -10.59 -4.48 5.26
N LYS A 8 -10.52 -3.64 6.29
CA LYS A 8 -10.51 -2.18 6.15
C LYS A 8 -9.31 -1.70 5.31
N GLN A 9 -8.10 -2.17 5.63
CA GLN A 9 -6.89 -1.81 4.87
C GLN A 9 -6.90 -2.36 3.44
N THR A 10 -7.38 -3.59 3.26
CA THR A 10 -7.50 -4.20 1.93
C THR A 10 -8.49 -3.44 1.05
N LEU A 11 -9.63 -3.03 1.61
CA LEU A 11 -10.64 -2.26 0.91
C LEU A 11 -10.14 -0.86 0.53
N GLU A 12 -9.44 -0.19 1.44
CA GLU A 12 -8.82 1.12 1.16
C GLU A 12 -7.87 1.04 -0.04
N ARG A 13 -7.03 0.00 -0.10
CA ARG A 13 -6.11 -0.24 -1.23
C ARG A 13 -6.87 -0.55 -2.53
N ALA A 14 -7.88 -1.41 -2.46
CA ALA A 14 -8.69 -1.76 -3.62
C ALA A 14 -9.43 -0.54 -4.21
N ILE A 15 -10.01 0.31 -3.36
CA ILE A 15 -10.69 1.55 -3.77
C ILE A 15 -9.69 2.52 -4.40
N LYS A 16 -8.49 2.65 -3.83
CA LYS A 16 -7.44 3.52 -4.37
C LYS A 16 -7.01 3.06 -5.76
N THR A 17 -6.85 1.74 -5.96
CA THR A 17 -6.58 1.16 -7.27
C THR A 17 -7.73 1.40 -8.25
N ALA A 18 -8.99 1.25 -7.81
CA ALA A 18 -10.15 1.54 -8.66
C ALA A 18 -10.14 2.97 -9.18
N ALA A 19 -9.90 3.94 -8.29
CA ALA A 19 -9.85 5.35 -8.64
C ALA A 19 -8.69 5.67 -9.59
N GLN A 20 -7.50 5.10 -9.34
CA GLN A 20 -6.33 5.30 -10.20
C GLN A 20 -6.53 4.74 -11.61
N VAL A 21 -7.10 3.54 -11.72
CA VAL A 21 -7.38 2.90 -13.02
C VAL A 21 -8.47 3.67 -13.77
N ALA A 22 -9.54 4.08 -13.08
CA ALA A 22 -10.59 4.88 -13.70
C ALA A 22 -10.05 6.21 -14.23
N ALA A 23 -9.27 6.94 -13.41
CA ALA A 23 -8.67 8.22 -13.82
C ALA A 23 -7.71 8.08 -15.01
N ALA A 24 -6.88 7.03 -15.02
CA ALA A 24 -5.98 6.75 -16.14
C ALA A 24 -6.75 6.49 -17.45
N LEU A 25 -7.82 5.68 -17.40
CA LEU A 25 -8.63 5.37 -18.58
C LEU A 25 -9.42 6.58 -19.09
N LEU A 26 -9.89 7.45 -18.18
CA LEU A 26 -10.54 8.70 -18.55
C LEU A 26 -9.56 9.69 -19.21
N GLY A 27 -8.30 9.73 -18.76
CA GLY A 27 -7.27 10.60 -19.33
C GLY A 27 -6.81 10.20 -20.73
N VAL A 28 -6.90 8.92 -21.08
CA VAL A 28 -6.53 8.39 -22.41
C VAL A 28 -7.61 8.65 -23.47
N ALA A 29 -8.87 8.77 -23.05
CA ALA A 29 -9.99 8.71 -23.98
C ALA A 29 -10.06 9.88 -24.97
N GLY A 30 -9.52 11.07 -24.65
CA GLY A 30 -9.59 12.27 -25.51
C GLY A 30 -11.01 12.67 -25.98
N MET A 31 -12.02 11.96 -25.49
CA MET A 31 -13.42 11.97 -25.87
C MET A 31 -14.22 12.61 -24.74
N GLY A 32 -15.31 13.30 -25.09
CA GLY A 32 -16.20 13.90 -24.11
C GLY A 32 -16.75 12.85 -23.14
N ILE A 33 -17.11 13.27 -21.92
CA ILE A 33 -17.58 12.35 -20.85
C ILE A 33 -18.79 11.48 -21.26
N LEU A 34 -19.52 11.89 -22.30
CA LEU A 34 -20.67 11.16 -22.86
C LEU A 34 -20.27 10.11 -23.92
N ASP A 35 -19.13 10.29 -24.59
CA ASP A 35 -18.62 9.41 -25.63
C ASP A 35 -17.73 8.27 -25.07
N VAL A 36 -17.41 8.36 -23.78
CA VAL A 36 -16.65 7.35 -23.06
C VAL A 36 -17.40 6.03 -23.00
N ASN A 37 -16.73 4.93 -23.37
CA ASN A 37 -17.27 3.59 -23.21
C ASN A 37 -17.19 3.15 -21.73
N TRP A 38 -18.18 3.57 -20.95
CA TRP A 38 -18.31 3.27 -19.52
C TRP A 38 -18.33 1.77 -19.20
N LYS A 39 -18.85 0.95 -20.12
CA LYS A 39 -18.86 -0.51 -19.96
C LYS A 39 -17.45 -1.08 -19.98
N SER A 40 -16.62 -0.64 -20.92
CA SER A 40 -15.22 -1.06 -20.99
C SER A 40 -14.41 -0.57 -19.80
N ILE A 41 -14.58 0.69 -19.39
CA ILE A 41 -13.88 1.24 -18.21
C ILE A 41 -14.29 0.48 -16.94
N GLY A 42 -15.59 0.27 -16.72
CA GLY A 42 -16.09 -0.49 -15.58
C GLY A 42 -15.53 -1.91 -15.52
N SER A 43 -15.42 -2.59 -16.66
CA SER A 43 -14.83 -3.93 -16.75
C SER A 43 -13.35 -3.95 -16.36
N ILE A 44 -12.55 -3.00 -16.83
CA ILE A 44 -11.11 -2.91 -16.52
C ILE A 44 -10.91 -2.55 -15.04
N VAL A 45 -11.70 -1.61 -14.51
CA VAL A 45 -11.67 -1.24 -13.09
C VAL A 45 -12.03 -2.44 -12.21
N ALA A 46 -13.08 -3.19 -12.58
CA ALA A 46 -13.46 -4.40 -11.84
C ALA A 46 -12.35 -5.46 -11.83
N LEU A 47 -11.70 -5.70 -12.97
CA LEU A 47 -10.56 -6.62 -13.05
C LEU A 47 -9.40 -6.16 -12.15
N ALA A 48 -9.08 -4.87 -12.15
CA ALA A 48 -8.01 -4.32 -11.32
C ALA A 48 -8.31 -4.41 -9.82
N VAL A 49 -9.56 -4.17 -9.41
CA VAL A 49 -10.03 -4.35 -8.03
C VAL A 49 -9.93 -5.80 -7.62
N LEU A 50 -10.38 -6.73 -8.46
CA LEU A 50 -10.27 -8.17 -8.21
C LEU A 50 -8.80 -8.59 -8.08
N ALA A 51 -7.93 -8.18 -9.00
CA ALA A 51 -6.51 -8.45 -8.92
C ALA A 51 -5.88 -7.90 -7.63
N SER A 52 -6.26 -6.70 -7.19
CA SER A 52 -5.80 -6.14 -5.92
C SER A 52 -6.27 -6.94 -4.70
N LEU A 53 -7.52 -7.42 -4.72
CA LEU A 53 -8.07 -8.28 -3.67
C LEU A 53 -7.35 -9.63 -3.62
N LEU A 54 -7.22 -10.30 -4.76
CA LEU A 54 -6.50 -11.58 -4.88
C LEU A 54 -5.04 -11.43 -4.45
N THR A 55 -4.39 -10.33 -4.80
CA THR A 55 -3.03 -10.03 -4.36
C THR A 55 -2.98 -9.92 -2.84
N SER A 56 -3.85 -9.12 -2.22
CA SER A 56 -3.91 -8.98 -0.75
C SER A 56 -4.14 -10.30 -0.02
N ILE A 57 -4.97 -11.18 -0.59
CA ILE A 57 -5.22 -12.52 -0.06
C ILE A 57 -3.97 -13.40 -0.22
N ALA A 58 -3.31 -13.37 -1.39
CA ALA A 58 -2.06 -14.10 -1.62
C ALA A 58 -0.92 -13.65 -0.69
N THR A 59 -0.82 -12.34 -0.39
CA THR A 59 0.20 -11.83 0.53
C THR A 59 -0.12 -12.04 2.00
N SER A 60 -1.36 -12.41 2.36
CA SER A 60 -1.76 -12.62 3.76
C SER A 60 -1.06 -13.80 4.46
N GLY A 61 -0.33 -14.64 3.71
CA GLY A 61 0.52 -15.72 4.23
C GLY A 61 2.02 -15.40 4.31
N ILE A 62 2.46 -14.22 3.86
CA ILE A 62 3.86 -13.78 3.83
C ILE A 62 3.99 -12.47 4.64
N GLY A 63 4.07 -12.59 5.96
CA GLY A 63 4.15 -11.45 6.89
C GLY A 63 3.45 -11.67 8.24
N GLN A 64 3.26 -10.58 8.99
CA GLN A 64 2.56 -10.59 10.29
C GLN A 64 1.11 -11.05 10.13
N THR A 65 0.66 -11.98 10.99
CA THR A 65 -0.59 -12.76 10.86
C THR A 65 -1.91 -11.95 10.79
N ASP A 66 -1.85 -10.63 10.94
CA ASP A 66 -2.99 -9.71 11.01
C ASP A 66 -2.93 -8.50 10.08
N SER A 67 -1.95 -8.42 9.16
CA SER A 67 -1.82 -7.28 8.22
C SER A 67 -1.57 -7.73 6.78
N PRO A 68 -2.18 -7.07 5.76
CA PRO A 68 -1.92 -7.32 4.33
C PRO A 68 -0.60 -6.71 3.83
N SER A 69 0.33 -6.41 4.74
CA SER A 69 1.63 -5.81 4.45
C SER A 69 2.71 -6.87 4.55
N ALA A 70 3.58 -6.92 3.54
CA ALA A 70 4.75 -7.81 3.54
C ALA A 70 5.88 -7.32 4.46
N VAL A 71 5.79 -6.09 4.97
CA VAL A 71 6.82 -5.49 5.85
C VAL A 71 6.35 -5.57 7.29
N ALA A 72 7.17 -6.16 8.16
CA ALA A 72 6.96 -6.16 9.60
C ALA A 72 7.22 -4.77 10.18
N VAL A 73 6.27 -4.23 10.94
CA VAL A 73 6.51 -3.04 11.75
C VAL A 73 7.30 -3.48 12.98
N ASN A 74 8.60 -3.17 13.00
CA ASN A 74 9.41 -3.30 14.20
C ASN A 74 9.32 -1.97 14.97
N PRO A 75 8.79 -1.94 16.19
CA PRO A 75 8.91 -0.75 17.02
C PRO A 75 10.38 -0.65 17.43
N THR A 76 11.16 0.19 16.75
CA THR A 76 12.50 0.56 17.24
C THR A 76 12.31 1.16 18.63
N PRO A 77 12.81 0.54 19.71
CA PRO A 77 12.86 1.22 20.99
C PRO A 77 13.83 2.40 20.80
N LEU A 78 13.33 3.62 20.96
CA LEU A 78 14.17 4.81 21.08
C LEU A 78 14.91 4.73 22.43
N ALA A 79 15.90 3.83 22.54
CA ALA A 79 16.85 3.85 23.65
C ALA A 79 17.96 4.88 23.35
N PRO A 80 18.45 5.62 24.35
CA PRO A 80 19.16 6.88 24.18
C PRO A 80 20.60 6.68 23.68
N ALA A 81 20.78 6.42 22.39
CA ALA A 81 22.10 6.18 21.78
C ALA A 81 22.97 7.43 21.58
N VAL A 82 22.60 8.57 22.19
CA VAL A 82 23.42 9.82 22.17
C VAL A 82 24.17 10.09 23.47
N ALA A 83 24.07 9.24 24.49
CA ALA A 83 24.69 9.49 25.79
C ALA A 83 26.17 9.03 25.93
N ASP A 84 26.73 8.29 24.96
CA ASP A 84 28.04 7.61 25.15
C ASP A 84 29.18 8.13 24.25
N ALA A 85 29.00 9.29 23.60
CA ALA A 85 30.08 9.96 22.86
C ALA A 85 30.81 10.99 23.74
N ALA A 86 31.44 10.53 24.82
CA ALA A 86 32.49 11.31 25.49
C ALA A 86 33.73 11.35 24.58
N PRO A 87 34.34 12.52 24.31
CA PRO A 87 35.49 12.62 23.41
C PRO A 87 36.73 11.98 24.07
N ALA A 88 37.39 11.08 23.33
CA ALA A 88 38.64 10.44 23.72
C ALA A 88 39.76 11.46 24.03
N PRO A 89 40.67 11.21 24.98
CA PRO A 89 41.76 12.13 25.27
C PRO A 89 42.74 12.22 24.09
N ALA A 90 43.12 13.45 23.73
CA ALA A 90 44.08 13.75 22.66
C ALA A 90 45.46 13.14 22.96
N PRO A 91 46.22 12.68 21.94
CA PRO A 91 47.59 12.23 22.11
C PRO A 91 48.48 13.43 22.48
N ALA A 92 49.34 13.23 23.49
CA ALA A 92 50.37 14.18 23.87
C ALA A 92 51.55 14.09 22.89
N ASP A 93 51.85 15.19 22.21
CA ASP A 93 53.16 15.54 21.64
C ASP A 93 53.32 17.06 21.66
#